data_AF-A0A969HVP5-F1
#
_entry.id   AF-A0A969HVP5-F1
#
_cell.length_a   1.000
_cell.length_b   1.000
_cell.length_c   1.000
_cell.angle_alpha   90.00
_cell.angle_beta   90.00
_cell.angle_gamma   90.00
#
_symmetry.space_group_name_H-M   'P 1'
#
loop_
_entity.id
_entity.type
_entity.pdbx_description
1 polymer ?
#
loop_
_entity_poly.entity_id
_entity_poly.type
_entity_poly.pdbx_seq_one_letter_code
_entity_poly.pdbx_strand_id
1 'polypeptide(L)'
;MEVVQVAPTEGAIETVLPRHSRFSRQQPRTKGQWREDVLIANLDQVVTVFAVANPPFNARMLDRFLLIAEHNESAALMLPT
;
A
#
# COMPACT_ATOMS: atom_id res chain seq x y z
N MET A 1 14.78 -9.61 1.59
CA MET A 1 14.39 -10.74 2.44
C MET A 1 15.33 -11.88 2.09
N GLU A 2 15.83 -12.60 3.08
CA GLU A 2 16.69 -13.76 2.87
C GLU A 2 15.90 -15.05 3.10
N VAL A 3 16.14 -16.05 2.25
CA VAL A 3 15.39 -17.31 2.23
C VAL A 3 16.39 -18.46 2.30
N VAL A 4 16.12 -19.42 3.19
CA VAL A 4 16.87 -20.68 3.29
C VAL A 4 16.02 -21.81 2.73
N GLN A 5 16.60 -22.65 1.88
CA GLN A 5 15.90 -23.82 1.34
C GLN A 5 15.78 -24.90 2.42
N VAL A 6 14.55 -25.35 2.69
CA VAL A 6 14.24 -26.36 3.73
C VAL A 6 13.86 -27.70 3.11
N ALA A 7 13.31 -27.68 1.90
CA ALA A 7 13.01 -28.86 1.09
C ALA A 7 13.06 -28.49 -0.41
N PRO A 8 12.99 -29.46 -1.35
CA PRO A 8 13.13 -29.19 -2.78
C PRO A 8 12.22 -28.08 -3.33
N THR A 9 11.03 -27.90 -2.74
CA THR A 9 10.04 -26.89 -3.14
C THR A 9 9.68 -25.92 -2.01
N GLU A 10 10.40 -25.93 -0.90
CA GLU A 10 10.09 -25.13 0.29
C GLU A 10 11.29 -24.31 0.75
N GLY A 11 11.01 -23.06 1.10
CA GLY A 11 11.98 -22.15 1.72
C GLY A 11 11.40 -21.53 2.98
N ALA A 12 12.26 -21.27 3.96
CA ALA A 12 11.92 -20.53 5.18
C ALA A 12 12.44 -19.10 5.07
N ILE A 13 11.63 -18.15 5.54
CA ILE A 13 12.02 -16.76 5.69
C ILE A 13 12.91 -16.67 6.93
N GLU A 14 14.19 -16.39 6.75
CA GLU A 14 15.12 -16.25 7.88
C GLU A 14 15.16 -14.80 8.37
N THR A 15 15.27 -13.85 7.44
CA THR A 15 15.45 -12.44 7.77
C THR A 15 14.62 -11.52 6.87
N VAL A 16 14.00 -10.52 7.49
CA VAL A 16 13.35 -9.40 6.80
C VAL A 16 14.33 -8.23 6.77
N LEU A 17 14.68 -7.78 5.56
CA LEU A 17 15.55 -6.62 5.37
C LEU A 17 14.83 -5.32 5.78
N PRO A 18 15.57 -4.24 6.11
CA PRO A 18 14.97 -2.93 6.37
C PRO A 18 14.06 -2.49 5.22
N ARG A 19 12.86 -2.01 5.57
CA ARG A 19 11.89 -1.50 4.59
C ARG A 19 12.25 -0.06 4.26
N HIS A 20 12.28 0.28 2.97
CA HIS A 20 12.52 1.66 2.55
C HIS A 20 11.23 2.49 2.49
N SER A 21 10.07 1.85 2.38
CA SER A 21 8.76 2.51 2.46
C SER A 21 7.72 1.63 3.13
N ARG A 22 6.64 2.25 3.59
CA ARG A 22 5.47 1.57 4.17
C ARG A 22 4.21 2.25 3.66
N PHE A 23 3.24 1.44 3.27
CA PHE A 23 1.89 1.89 2.98
C PHE A 23 0.94 1.25 3.99
N SER A 24 0.33 2.07 4.83
CA SER A 24 -0.39 1.63 6.00
C SER A 24 -1.75 2.31 6.12
N ARG A 25 -2.54 1.77 7.03
CA ARG A 25 -3.79 2.38 7.47
C ARG A 25 -3.84 2.44 8.98
N GLN A 26 -4.66 3.36 9.48
CA GLN A 26 -5.06 3.36 10.87
C GLN A 26 -6.01 2.17 11.12
N GLN A 27 -5.74 1.37 12.16
CA GLN A 27 -6.67 0.32 12.56
C GLN A 27 -8.02 0.90 13.00
N PRO A 28 -9.16 0.26 12.65
CA PRO A 28 -10.47 0.62 13.20
C PRO A 28 -10.41 0.54 14.73
N ARG A 29 -10.74 1.63 15.44
CA ARG A 29 -10.58 1.76 16.90
C ARG A 29 -11.19 0.55 17.63
N THR A 30 -10.33 -0.36 18.06
CA THR A 30 -10.67 -1.40 19.03
C THR A 30 -9.86 -1.12 20.29
N LYS A 31 -10.53 -0.57 21.31
CA LYS A 31 -10.00 -0.42 22.69
C LYS A 31 -8.64 0.31 22.82
N GLY A 32 -8.59 1.58 22.44
CA GLY A 32 -7.70 2.57 23.08
C GLY A 32 -6.22 2.56 22.67
N GLN A 33 -5.74 1.63 21.85
CA GLN A 33 -4.39 1.70 21.30
C GLN A 33 -4.42 2.10 19.82
N TRP A 34 -3.73 3.20 19.50
CA TRP A 34 -3.45 3.59 18.13
C TRP A 34 -2.38 2.64 17.59
N ARG A 35 -2.74 1.81 16.61
CA ARG A 35 -1.78 0.94 15.92
C ARG A 35 -1.90 1.17 14.42
N GLU A 36 -0.74 1.38 13.81
CA GLU A 36 -0.56 1.39 12.37
C GLU A 36 -0.58 -0.05 11.86
N ASP A 37 -1.39 -0.31 10.84
CA ASP A 37 -1.47 -1.60 10.15
C ASP A 37 -0.77 -1.44 8.79
N VAL A 38 0.45 -1.98 8.66
CA VAL A 38 1.21 -1.91 7.40
C VAL A 38 0.64 -2.91 6.41
N LEU A 39 0.01 -2.39 5.35
CA LEU A 39 -0.62 -3.20 4.30
C LEU A 39 0.39 -3.64 3.26
N ILE A 40 1.30 -2.74 2.87
CA ILE A 40 2.33 -2.99 1.85
C ILE A 40 3.66 -2.42 2.35
N ALA A 41 4.73 -3.16 2.13
CA ALA A 41 6.11 -2.72 2.38
C ALA A 41 6.82 -2.49 1.05
N ASN A 42 7.76 -1.55 1.01
CA ASN A 42 8.58 -1.28 -0.17
C ASN A 42 7.75 -0.94 -1.41
N LEU A 43 6.67 -0.17 -1.22
CA LEU A 43 5.88 0.37 -2.32
C LEU A 43 6.59 1.59 -2.91
N ASP A 44 6.82 1.58 -4.22
CA ASP A 44 7.46 2.69 -4.93
C ASP A 44 6.45 3.67 -5.53
N GLN A 45 5.28 3.17 -5.96
CA GLN A 45 4.29 3.98 -6.67
C GLN A 45 2.85 3.49 -6.44
N VAL A 46 1.93 4.44 -6.29
CA VAL A 46 0.48 4.24 -6.29
C VAL A 46 -0.08 4.69 -7.64
N VAL A 47 -0.84 3.83 -8.32
CA VAL A 47 -1.53 4.17 -9.56
C VAL A 47 -3.03 4.21 -9.30
N THR A 48 -3.64 5.39 -9.41
CA THR A 48 -5.08 5.57 -9.26
C THR A 48 -5.74 5.56 -10.64
N VAL A 49 -6.57 4.55 -10.88
CA VAL A 49 -7.29 4.35 -12.14
C VAL A 49 -8.73 4.84 -11.99
N PHE A 50 -9.21 5.65 -12.91
CA PHE A 50 -10.60 6.13 -12.92
C PHE A 50 -11.13 6.27 -14.36
N ALA A 51 -12.44 6.08 -14.52
CA ALA A 51 -13.10 6.30 -15.80
C ALA A 51 -13.43 7.78 -16.03
N VAL A 52 -13.27 8.25 -17.26
CA VAL A 52 -13.67 9.62 -17.65
C VAL A 52 -15.19 9.73 -17.82
N ALA A 53 -15.83 8.65 -18.30
CA ALA A 53 -17.24 8.67 -18.69
C ALA A 53 -18.11 7.64 -17.96
N ASN A 54 -17.67 6.39 -17.84
CA ASN A 54 -18.49 5.32 -17.26
C ASN A 54 -17.64 4.36 -16.40
N PRO A 55 -17.79 4.35 -15.07
CA PRO A 55 -18.70 5.18 -14.27
C PRO A 55 -18.35 6.68 -14.35
N PRO A 56 -19.29 7.60 -14.02
CA PRO A 56 -19.01 9.02 -13.98
C PRO A 56 -17.82 9.35 -13.08
N PHE A 57 -16.95 10.25 -13.55
CA PHE A 57 -15.76 10.66 -12.80
C PHE A 57 -16.12 11.23 -11.42
N ASN A 58 -15.45 10.74 -10.38
CA ASN A 58 -15.65 11.17 -9.00
C ASN A 58 -14.39 11.84 -8.44
N ALA A 59 -14.32 13.16 -8.59
CA ALA A 59 -13.19 13.97 -8.12
C ALA A 59 -12.89 13.79 -6.62
N ARG A 60 -13.93 13.68 -5.78
CA ARG A 60 -13.74 13.49 -4.32
C ARG A 60 -13.08 12.16 -4.00
N MET A 61 -13.36 11.12 -4.79
CA MET A 61 -12.73 9.81 -4.60
C MET A 61 -11.28 9.83 -5.06
N LEU A 62 -10.99 10.46 -6.19
CA LEU A 62 -9.62 10.67 -6.66
C LEU A 62 -8.78 11.42 -5.62
N ASP A 63 -9.26 12.56 -5.11
CA ASP A 63 -8.57 13.34 -4.08
C ASP A 63 -8.25 12.51 -2.84
N ARG A 64 -9.16 11.63 -2.42
CA ARG A 64 -8.91 10.75 -1.27
C ARG A 64 -7.80 9.75 -1.54
N PHE A 65 -7.70 9.20 -2.75
CA PHE A 65 -6.60 8.30 -3.10
C PHE A 65 -5.27 9.04 -3.15
N LEU A 66 -5.23 10.26 -3.69
CA LEU A 66 -4.02 11.09 -3.68
C LEU A 66 -3.60 11.45 -2.26
N LEU A 67 -4.55 11.85 -1.42
CA LEU A 67 -4.28 12.17 -0.02
C LEU A 67 -3.74 10.97 0.74
N ILE A 68 -4.26 9.76 0.48
CA ILE A 68 -3.73 8.52 1.07
C ILE A 68 -2.31 8.23 0.58
N ALA A 69 -2.03 8.41 -0.72
CA ALA A 69 -0.70 8.21 -1.28
C ALA A 69 0.32 9.18 -0.66
N GLU A 70 -0.05 10.46 -0.57
CA GLU A 70 0.77 11.50 0.05
C GLU A 70 1.01 11.23 1.54
N HIS A 71 -0.04 10.82 2.28
CA HIS A 71 0.09 10.47 3.70
C HIS A 71 1.07 9.30 3.94
N ASN A 72 1.23 8.42 2.95
CA ASN A 72 2.16 7.30 2.97
C ASN A 72 3.46 7.59 2.19
N GLU A 73 3.75 8.86 1.88
CA GLU A 73 4.96 9.31 1.19
C GLU A 73 5.23 8.52 -0.11
N SER A 74 4.16 8.10 -0.79
CA SER A 74 4.22 7.25 -1.98
C SER A 74 3.97 8.07 -3.24
N ALA A 75 4.80 7.90 -4.27
CA ALA A 75 4.64 8.58 -5.54
C ALA A 75 3.29 8.20 -6.19
N ALA A 76 2.48 9.19 -6.58
CA ALA A 76 1.15 8.97 -7.14
C ALA A 76 1.11 9.22 -8.65
N LEU A 77 0.47 8.32 -9.40
CA LEU A 77 0.17 8.45 -10.82
C LEU A 77 -1.34 8.31 -11.05
N MET A 78 -1.90 9.21 -11.85
CA MET A 78 -3.30 9.16 -12.28
C MET A 78 -3.40 8.53 -13.67
N LEU A 79 -4.31 7.55 -13.83
CA LEU A 79 -4.59 6.91 -15.11
C LEU A 79 -6.08 7.04 -15.46
N PRO A 80 -6.46 7.97 -16.35
CA PRO A 80 -7.81 8.04 -16.89
C PRO A 80 -8.03 6.92 -17.93
N THR A 81 -9.20 6.28 -17.88
CA THR A 81 -9.65 5.24 -18.83
C THR A 81 -10.98 5.58 -19.49
#